data_AF-A0A8T5JBU1-F1
#
_entry.id   AF-A0A8T5JBU1-F1
#
_cell.length_a   1.000
_cell.length_b   1.000
_cell.length_c   1.000
_cell.angle_alpha   90.00
_cell.angle_beta   90.00
_cell.angle_gamma   90.00
#
_symmetry.space_group_name_H-M   'P 1'
#
loop_
_entity.id
_entity.type
_entity.pdbx_description
1 polymer ?
#
loop_
_entity_poly.entity_id
_entity_poly.type
_entity_poly.pdbx_seq_one_letter_code
_entity_poly.pdbx_strand_id
1 'polypeptide(L)'
;MISNQNNATKRASSFEKETHYSCLSCSEIIHNPLCHECIAKEYFEWIKRIPKNEFDKSFNLRRSLKLFLEKHSMLEKNSLRCVSCNEPRTNLCPYCFTEILHKMTKEAGAGVKILSEFLFMFNFDFDHKGYFHELECYGGY
;
A
#
# COMPACT_ATOMS: atom_id res chain seq x y z
N MET A 1 -52.25 4.89 21.63
CA MET A 1 -51.65 6.00 20.86
C MET A 1 -51.11 6.95 21.91
N ILE A 2 -49.81 7.18 22.10
CA ILE A 2 -48.83 7.74 21.17
C ILE A 2 -47.43 7.23 21.55
N SER A 3 -46.64 6.93 20.53
CA SER A 3 -45.24 6.50 20.54
C SER A 3 -44.30 7.57 21.10
N ASN A 4 -43.22 7.17 21.75
CA ASN A 4 -42.00 7.99 21.81
C ASN A 4 -40.78 7.09 21.65
N GLN A 5 -40.36 6.94 20.40
CA GLN A 5 -39.08 6.38 20.01
C GLN A 5 -38.10 7.54 19.72
N ASN A 6 -36.81 7.23 19.87
CA ASN A 6 -35.67 7.82 19.15
C ASN A 6 -34.94 9.01 19.80
N ASN A 7 -34.04 8.67 20.73
CA ASN A 7 -32.83 9.45 21.03
C ASN A 7 -31.58 8.69 20.55
N ALA A 8 -31.48 8.42 19.25
CA ALA A 8 -30.35 7.69 18.68
C ALA A 8 -29.94 8.19 17.30
N THR A 9 -29.79 9.50 17.09
CA THR A 9 -29.18 10.02 15.86
C THR A 9 -28.64 11.44 16.05
N LYS A 10 -27.54 11.56 16.78
CA LYS A 10 -26.64 12.73 16.68
C LYS A 10 -25.20 12.23 16.57
N ARG A 11 -24.83 11.77 15.37
CA ARG A 11 -23.44 11.64 14.88
C ARG A 11 -23.47 11.35 13.38
N ALA A 12 -23.90 12.35 12.61
CA ALA A 12 -23.79 12.33 11.16
C ALA A 12 -23.65 13.77 10.67
N SER A 13 -22.50 14.40 10.91
CA SER A 13 -22.13 15.64 10.22
C SER A 13 -20.66 15.97 10.45
N SER A 14 -19.80 15.34 9.66
CA SER A 14 -18.59 15.95 9.12
C SER A 14 -17.98 14.99 8.08
N PHE A 15 -18.70 14.76 6.98
CA PHE A 15 -18.04 14.30 5.76
C PHE A 15 -17.30 15.51 5.20
N GLU A 16 -16.07 15.72 5.66
CA GLU A 16 -15.11 16.55 4.94
C GLU A 16 -15.05 16.03 3.50
N LYS A 17 -15.18 16.93 2.52
CA LYS A 17 -15.24 16.58 1.09
C LYS A 17 -13.96 15.84 0.67
N GLU A 18 -14.02 14.51 0.63
CA GLU A 18 -13.01 13.67 -0.02
C GLU A 18 -12.92 14.13 -1.49
N THR A 19 -11.79 14.73 -1.87
CA THR A 19 -11.68 15.52 -3.12
C THR A 19 -10.77 14.89 -4.17
N HIS A 20 -10.03 13.82 -3.84
CA HIS A 20 -9.20 13.09 -4.81
C HIS A 20 -9.45 11.58 -4.73
N TYR A 21 -10.26 11.07 -5.67
CA TYR A 21 -10.48 9.63 -5.85
C TYR A 21 -9.39 8.98 -6.72
N SER A 22 -8.51 9.77 -7.34
CA SER A 22 -7.48 9.31 -8.27
C SER A 22 -6.11 9.20 -7.63
N CYS A 23 -5.35 8.19 -8.04
CA CYS A 23 -3.95 7.99 -7.68
C CYS A 23 -3.08 9.13 -8.21
N LEU A 24 -2.24 9.72 -7.37
CA LEU A 24 -1.32 10.79 -7.77
C LEU A 24 -0.20 10.34 -8.70
N SER A 25 0.07 9.03 -8.78
CA SER A 25 1.12 8.49 -9.65
C SER A 25 0.60 8.14 -11.05
N CYS A 26 -0.50 7.39 -11.14
CA CYS A 26 -1.03 6.90 -12.42
C CYS A 26 -2.31 7.62 -12.88
N SER A 27 -2.87 8.52 -12.08
CA SER A 27 -4.15 9.22 -12.34
C SER A 27 -5.40 8.32 -12.40
N GLU A 28 -5.25 7.00 -12.23
CA GLU A 28 -6.37 6.04 -12.17
C GLU A 28 -7.20 6.17 -10.89
N ILE A 29 -8.47 5.77 -10.95
CA ILE A 29 -9.37 5.76 -9.79
C ILE A 29 -8.92 4.70 -8.78
N ILE A 30 -8.91 5.07 -7.50
CA ILE A 30 -8.61 4.17 -6.38
C ILE A 30 -9.90 3.51 -5.90
N HIS A 31 -10.18 2.29 -6.37
CA HIS A 31 -11.38 1.55 -5.99
C HIS A 31 -11.29 0.90 -4.59
N ASN A 32 -10.12 0.37 -4.23
CA ASN A 32 -9.87 -0.29 -2.95
C ASN A 32 -8.78 0.47 -2.19
N PRO A 33 -9.12 1.59 -1.52
CA PRO A 33 -8.12 2.46 -0.93
C PRO A 33 -7.41 1.80 0.25
N LEU A 34 -6.17 1.38 0.02
CA LEU A 34 -5.28 0.87 1.06
C LEU A 34 -4.09 1.82 1.16
N CYS A 35 -3.93 2.49 2.30
CA CYS A 35 -2.88 3.49 2.46
C CYS A 35 -1.48 2.86 2.53
N HIS A 36 -0.47 3.66 2.17
CA HIS A 36 0.94 3.30 2.22
C HIS A 36 1.39 2.78 3.59
N GLU A 37 0.89 3.34 4.70
CA GLU A 37 1.25 2.87 6.06
C GLU A 37 0.81 1.42 6.32
N CYS A 38 -0.42 1.07 5.92
CA CYS A 38 -0.94 -0.29 6.07
C CYS A 38 -0.12 -1.29 5.24
N ILE A 39 0.16 -0.95 3.98
CA ILE A 39 0.96 -1.81 3.10
C ILE A 39 2.40 -1.92 3.61
N ALA A 40 3.03 -0.80 3.99
CA ALA A 40 4.39 -0.77 4.52
C ALA A 40 4.53 -1.60 5.80
N LYS A 41 3.51 -1.58 6.68
CA LYS A 41 3.48 -2.43 7.88
C LYS A 41 3.54 -3.92 7.51
N GLU A 42 2.68 -4.38 6.62
CA GLU A 42 2.67 -5.79 6.19
C GLU A 42 3.98 -6.17 5.48
N TYR A 43 4.50 -5.26 4.65
CA TYR A 43 5.78 -5.41 3.98
C TYR A 43 6.95 -5.54 4.96
N PHE A 44 6.98 -4.76 6.05
CA PHE A 44 8.00 -4.88 7.09
C PHE A 44 7.90 -6.19 7.86
N GLU A 45 6.68 -6.67 8.14
CA GLU A 45 6.49 -7.98 8.75
C GLU A 45 6.93 -9.12 7.83
N TRP A 46 6.69 -9.01 6.53
CA TRP A 46 7.21 -9.95 5.53
C TRP A 46 8.75 -9.96 5.51
N ILE A 47 9.40 -8.80 5.44
CA ILE A 47 10.87 -8.71 5.45
C ILE A 47 11.49 -9.33 6.71
N LYS A 48 10.84 -9.21 7.88
CA LYS A 48 11.33 -9.83 9.12
C LYS A 48 11.45 -11.35 9.02
N ARG A 49 10.64 -11.98 8.17
CA ARG A 49 10.60 -13.44 8.00
C ARG A 49 11.65 -13.95 7.02
N ILE A 50 12.23 -13.08 6.20
CA ILE A 50 13.26 -13.46 5.24
C ILE A 50 14.54 -13.84 6.00
N PRO A 51 15.09 -15.06 5.79
CA PRO A 51 16.34 -15.47 6.43
C PRO A 51 17.49 -14.50 6.14
N LYS A 52 18.30 -14.17 7.15
CA LYS A 52 19.40 -13.19 7.00
C LYS A 52 20.43 -13.59 5.95
N ASN A 53 20.66 -14.89 5.77
CA ASN A 53 21.54 -15.45 4.74
C ASN A 53 20.98 -15.29 3.32
N GLU A 54 19.67 -15.06 3.17
CA GLU A 54 19.02 -14.82 1.88
C GLU A 54 18.88 -13.31 1.58
N PHE A 55 18.78 -12.45 2.61
CA PHE A 55 18.59 -11.02 2.44
C PHE A 55 19.13 -10.15 3.59
N ASP A 56 20.45 -10.04 3.69
CA ASP A 56 21.12 -9.29 4.76
C ASP A 56 20.88 -7.76 4.68
N LYS A 57 20.43 -7.25 3.53
CA LYS A 57 20.12 -5.81 3.33
C LYS A 57 18.74 -5.39 3.84
N SER A 58 18.01 -6.28 4.52
CA SER A 58 16.69 -5.99 5.10
C SER A 58 16.67 -4.72 5.98
N PHE A 59 17.74 -4.48 6.76
CA PHE A 59 17.86 -3.27 7.60
C PHE A 59 17.95 -1.99 6.76
N ASN A 60 18.76 -2.00 5.70
CA ASN A 60 18.90 -0.85 4.80
C ASN A 60 17.58 -0.55 4.10
N LEU A 61 16.84 -1.59 3.71
CA LEU A 61 15.57 -1.42 3.04
C LEU A 61 14.52 -0.77 3.95
N ARG A 62 14.48 -1.15 5.25
CA ARG A 62 13.62 -0.45 6.22
C ARG A 62 13.95 1.01 6.36
N ARG A 63 15.24 1.33 6.44
CA ARG A 63 15.71 2.71 6.52
C ARG A 63 15.30 3.49 5.26
N SER A 64 15.51 2.92 4.08
CA SER A 64 15.13 3.54 2.81
C SER A 64 13.62 3.77 2.71
N LEU A 65 12.79 2.81 3.12
CA LEU A 65 11.34 2.97 3.07
C LEU A 65 10.86 4.00 4.09
N LYS A 66 11.42 4.02 5.30
CA LYS A 66 11.11 5.06 6.28
C LYS A 66 11.45 6.46 5.76
N LEU A 67 12.64 6.63 5.17
CA LEU A 67 13.03 7.90 4.54
C LEU A 67 12.13 8.29 3.37
N PHE A 68 11.68 7.30 2.58
CA PHE A 68 10.72 7.53 1.50
C PHE A 68 9.40 8.05 2.08
N LEU A 69 8.83 7.40 3.09
CA LEU A 69 7.57 7.81 3.72
C LEU A 69 7.68 9.19 4.38
N GLU A 70 8.78 9.49 5.07
CA GLU A 70 9.01 10.80 5.70
C GLU A 70 9.06 11.93 4.67
N LYS A 71 9.77 11.72 3.54
CA LYS A 71 9.88 12.71 2.45
C LYS A 71 8.55 12.95 1.73
N HIS A 72 7.64 11.98 1.77
CA HIS A 72 6.34 12.04 1.11
C HIS A 72 5.18 12.20 2.11
N SER A 73 5.47 12.61 3.35
CA SER A 73 4.46 12.90 4.39
C SER A 73 3.51 14.06 4.03
N MET A 74 3.90 14.91 3.06
CA MET A 74 3.06 16.00 2.54
C MET A 74 1.82 15.53 1.74
N LEU A 75 1.65 14.22 1.56
CA LEU A 75 0.51 13.62 0.87
C LEU A 75 -0.80 13.68 1.70
N GLU A 76 -0.80 14.09 2.96
CA GLU A 76 -1.97 13.92 3.86
C GLU A 76 -3.22 14.78 3.57
N LYS A 77 -3.16 15.80 2.70
CA LYS A 77 -4.32 16.67 2.46
C LYS A 77 -5.21 16.15 1.32
N ASN A 78 -6.51 15.99 1.60
CA ASN A 78 -7.58 15.63 0.65
C ASN A 78 -7.54 14.21 0.06
N SER A 79 -7.13 13.22 0.85
CA SER A 79 -7.00 11.84 0.37
C SER A 79 -8.15 10.93 0.81
N LEU A 80 -8.31 9.78 0.13
CA LEU A 80 -9.32 8.79 0.50
C LEU A 80 -9.00 8.10 1.83
N ARG A 81 -10.06 7.75 2.57
CA ARG A 81 -9.94 6.93 3.77
C ARG A 81 -9.51 5.51 3.41
N CYS A 82 -8.49 5.04 4.13
CA CYS A 82 -8.02 3.67 3.99
C CYS A 82 -9.07 2.68 4.53
N VAL A 83 -9.41 1.64 3.78
CA VAL A 83 -10.38 0.61 4.21
C VAL A 83 -9.91 -0.19 5.43
N SER A 84 -8.59 -0.24 5.69
CA SER A 84 -8.02 -1.02 6.79
C SER A 84 -7.92 -0.23 8.10
N CYS A 85 -7.51 1.05 8.06
CA CYS A 85 -7.29 1.86 9.26
C CYS A 85 -8.19 3.09 9.38
N ASN A 86 -9.04 3.35 8.37
CA ASN A 86 -9.97 4.48 8.29
C ASN A 86 -9.34 5.89 8.29
N GLU A 87 -8.01 5.99 8.22
CA GLU A 87 -7.29 7.25 8.15
C GLU A 87 -7.26 7.80 6.72
N PRO A 88 -7.41 9.13 6.53
CA PRO A 88 -7.42 9.79 5.22
C PRO A 88 -5.98 9.98 4.71
N ARG A 89 -5.33 8.90 4.30
CA ARG A 89 -3.95 8.90 3.77
C ARG A 89 -3.75 8.07 2.50
N THR A 90 -4.78 7.94 1.67
CA THR A 90 -4.72 7.15 0.44
C THR A 90 -4.66 8.04 -0.80
N ASN A 91 -3.43 8.39 -1.19
CA ASN A 91 -3.14 9.22 -2.37
C ASN A 91 -2.49 8.43 -3.51
N LEU A 92 -1.93 7.27 -3.19
CA LEU A 92 -1.41 6.32 -4.16
C LEU A 92 -2.33 5.10 -4.12
N CYS A 93 -2.62 4.55 -5.30
CA CYS A 93 -3.26 3.26 -5.35
C CYS A 93 -2.31 2.18 -4.82
N PRO A 94 -2.83 1.05 -4.30
CA PRO A 94 -2.02 -0.05 -3.79
C PRO A 94 -0.97 -0.52 -4.81
N TYR A 95 -1.35 -0.64 -6.08
CA TYR A 95 -0.47 -1.03 -7.18
C TYR A 95 0.78 -0.14 -7.25
N CYS A 96 0.63 1.17 -7.46
CA CYS A 96 1.78 2.08 -7.59
C CYS A 96 2.67 2.08 -6.34
N PHE A 97 2.09 1.93 -5.15
CA PHE A 97 2.90 1.82 -3.94
C PHE A 97 3.68 0.50 -3.89
N THR A 98 3.06 -0.63 -4.26
CA THR A 98 3.76 -1.91 -4.34
C THR A 98 4.82 -1.99 -5.44
N GLU A 99 4.67 -1.26 -6.55
CA GLU A 99 5.75 -1.12 -7.54
C GLU A 99 7.00 -0.46 -6.95
N ILE A 100 6.82 0.57 -6.12
CA ILE A 100 7.93 1.22 -5.41
C ILE A 100 8.61 0.21 -4.48
N LEU A 101 7.83 -0.56 -3.70
CA LEU A 101 8.36 -1.59 -2.81
C LEU A 101 9.12 -2.68 -3.58
N HIS A 102 8.57 -3.14 -4.70
CA HIS A 102 9.21 -4.13 -5.57
C HIS A 102 10.56 -3.62 -6.08
N LYS A 103 10.59 -2.39 -6.61
CA LYS A 103 11.83 -1.74 -7.08
C LYS A 103 12.87 -1.61 -5.96
N MET A 104 12.46 -1.18 -4.77
CA MET A 104 13.35 -1.09 -3.61
C MET A 104 13.91 -2.46 -3.18
N THR A 105 13.08 -3.51 -3.25
CA THR A 105 13.48 -4.89 -2.96
C THR A 105 14.55 -5.37 -3.95
N LYS A 106 14.32 -5.12 -5.23
CA LYS A 106 15.23 -5.45 -6.32
C LYS A 106 16.55 -4.69 -6.22
N GLU A 107 16.51 -3.38 -5.97
CA GLU A 107 17.71 -2.53 -5.80
C GLU A 107 18.53 -2.90 -4.56
N ALA A 108 17.90 -3.46 -3.54
CA ALA A 108 18.61 -4.04 -2.39
C ALA A 108 19.32 -5.36 -2.73
N GLY A 109 19.15 -5.92 -3.93
CA GLY A 109 19.80 -7.14 -4.38
C GLY A 109 19.09 -8.41 -3.93
N ALA A 110 17.77 -8.35 -3.73
CA ALA A 110 16.98 -9.55 -3.50
C ALA A 110 17.09 -10.52 -4.69
N GLY A 111 17.30 -11.80 -4.40
CA GLY A 111 17.31 -12.85 -5.43
C GLY A 111 15.92 -13.16 -5.96
N VAL A 112 15.87 -13.91 -7.06
CA VAL A 112 14.64 -14.32 -7.76
C VAL A 112 13.60 -14.94 -6.82
N LYS A 113 14.03 -15.77 -5.87
CA LYS A 113 13.12 -16.38 -4.87
C LYS A 113 12.36 -15.33 -4.06
N ILE A 114 13.06 -14.35 -3.50
CA ILE A 114 12.47 -13.28 -2.68
C ILE A 114 11.58 -12.37 -3.53
N LEU A 115 12.01 -12.04 -4.75
CA LEU A 115 11.20 -11.25 -5.67
C LEU A 115 9.91 -12.00 -6.06
N SER A 116 9.99 -13.31 -6.30
CA SER A 116 8.81 -14.15 -6.58
C SER A 116 7.86 -14.21 -5.38
N GLU A 117 8.39 -14.37 -4.17
CA GLU A 117 7.59 -14.32 -2.94
C GLU A 117 6.93 -12.95 -2.73
N PHE A 118 7.64 -11.85 -3.01
CA PHE A 118 7.07 -10.50 -2.97
C PHE A 118 5.87 -10.42 -3.90
N LEU A 119 6.04 -10.87 -5.14
CA LEU A 119 5.00 -10.80 -6.16
C LEU A 119 3.80 -11.68 -5.80
N PHE A 120 3.99 -12.80 -5.13
CA PHE A 120 2.88 -13.61 -4.60
C PHE A 120 2.12 -12.92 -3.47
N MET A 121 2.84 -12.29 -2.53
CA MET A 121 2.25 -11.71 -1.32
C MET A 121 1.62 -10.32 -1.54
N PHE A 122 2.16 -9.56 -2.49
CA PHE A 122 1.80 -8.15 -2.73
C PHE A 122 1.30 -7.93 -4.17
N ASN A 123 0.66 -8.93 -4.78
CA ASN A 123 0.10 -8.77 -6.12
C ASN A 123 -1.13 -7.86 -6.11
N PHE A 124 -0.94 -6.61 -6.51
CA PHE A 124 -2.00 -5.66 -6.83
C PHE A 124 -2.06 -5.34 -8.33
N ASP A 125 -1.25 -6.04 -9.15
CA ASP A 125 -1.22 -5.89 -10.60
C ASP A 125 -2.26 -6.82 -11.27
N PHE A 126 -3.53 -6.59 -10.96
CA PHE A 126 -4.65 -7.38 -11.52
C PHE A 126 -4.79 -7.23 -13.03
N ASP A 127 -4.32 -6.11 -13.57
CA ASP A 127 -4.37 -5.76 -15.00
C ASP A 127 -3.11 -6.20 -15.76
N HIS A 128 -2.11 -6.76 -15.07
CA HIS A 128 -0.86 -7.26 -15.66
C HIS A 128 -0.06 -6.20 -16.42
N LYS A 129 0.01 -4.97 -15.90
CA LYS A 129 0.64 -3.81 -16.56
C LYS A 129 2.03 -3.45 -16.03
N GLY A 130 2.49 -4.10 -14.96
CA GLY A 130 3.76 -3.80 -14.29
C GLY A 130 4.60 -5.02 -13.99
N TYR A 131 4.84 -5.28 -12.71
CA TYR A 131 5.69 -6.37 -12.26
C TYR A 131 5.15 -7.77 -12.58
N PHE A 132 3.94 -7.89 -13.12
CA PHE A 132 3.44 -9.15 -13.67
C PHE A 132 4.34 -9.74 -14.76
N HIS A 133 4.89 -8.91 -15.65
CA HIS A 133 5.83 -9.40 -16.68
C HIS A 133 7.14 -9.94 -16.09
N GLU A 134 7.56 -9.43 -14.92
CA GLU A 134 8.70 -10.00 -14.20
C GLU A 134 8.33 -11.33 -13.55
N LEU A 135 7.09 -11.47 -13.06
CA LEU A 135 6.50 -12.69 -12.51
C LEU A 135 6.53 -13.85 -13.53
N GLU A 136 6.14 -13.58 -14.78
CA GLU A 136 6.23 -14.54 -15.90
C GLU A 136 7.70 -14.93 -16.17
N CYS A 137 8.62 -13.96 -16.17
CA CYS A 137 10.04 -14.21 -16.37
C CYS A 137 10.67 -15.08 -15.26
N TYR A 138 10.15 -14.99 -14.03
CA TYR A 138 10.63 -15.77 -12.89
C TYR A 138 9.98 -17.16 -12.78
N GLY A 139 9.13 -17.54 -13.73
CA GLY A 139 8.47 -18.85 -13.77
C GLY A 139 7.24 -18.95 -12.88
N GLY A 140 6.62 -17.82 -12.52
CA GLY A 140 5.30 -17.81 -11.89
C GLY A 140 4.21 -17.97 -12.95
N TYR A 141 3.48 -19.08 -12.82
CA TYR A 141 2.35 -19.61 -13.62
C TYR A 141 2.12 -19.07 -15.02
#